data_AF-A0A7W1EGR1-F1
#
_entry.id   AF-A0A7W1EGR1-F1
#
_cell.length_a   1.000
_cell.length_b   1.000
_cell.length_c   1.000
_cell.angle_alpha   90.00
_cell.angle_beta   90.00
_cell.angle_gamma   90.00
#
_symmetry.space_group_name_H-M   'P 1'
#
loop_
_entity.id
_entity.type
_entity.pdbx_description
1 polymer ?
#
loop_
_entity_poly.entity_id
_entity_poly.type
_entity_poly.pdbx_seq_one_letter_code
_entity_poly.pdbx_strand_id
1 'polypeptide(L)' 'MNYCIEELSQLSGSAAGIYTIRIEGEDKTEFSKFIENHKEQYKDEIKDIVARLKIMGKEEGAREHYFKDKEGCAG' A
#
# COMPACT_ATOMS: atom_id res chain seq x y z
N MET A 1 14.05 16.65 -0.01
CA MET A 1 13.29 15.81 0.93
C MET A 1 13.81 14.40 0.75
N ASN A 2 14.39 13.82 1.80
CA ASN A 2 15.00 12.49 1.73
C ASN A 2 13.99 11.44 2.19
N TYR A 3 14.00 10.29 1.54
CA TYR A 3 13.13 9.18 1.87
C TYR A 3 13.81 7.84 1.57
N CYS A 4 13.33 6.79 2.22
CA CYS A 4 13.69 5.41 1.90
C CYS A 4 12.43 4.60 1.57
N ILE A 5 12.64 3.50 0.83
CA ILE A 5 11.62 2.51 0.51
C ILE A 5 11.74 1.40 1.55
N GLU A 6 10.64 1.11 2.24
CA GLU A 6 10.54 0.08 3.26
C GLU A 6 9.55 -1.00 2.82
N GLU A 7 9.92 -2.26 2.96
CA GLU A 7 9.03 -3.38 2.64
C GLU A 7 8.00 -3.63 3.75
N LEU A 8 6.73 -3.78 3.38
CA LEU A 8 5.65 -4.18 4.26
C LEU A 8 5.57 -5.72 4.31
N SER A 9 6.50 -6.35 5.04
CA SER A 9 6.64 -7.81 5.12
C SER A 9 5.36 -8.57 5.48
N GLN A 10 4.45 -7.96 6.24
CA GLN A 10 3.14 -8.53 6.57
C GLN A 10 2.19 -8.68 5.36
N LEU A 11 2.36 -7.83 4.35
CA LEU A 11 1.55 -7.77 3.12
C LEU A 11 2.29 -8.43 1.95
N SER A 12 3.61 -8.33 1.89
CA SER A 12 4.44 -9.04 0.93
C SER A 12 4.29 -10.56 1.02
N GLY A 13 4.66 -11.24 -0.07
CA GLY A 13 4.73 -12.69 -0.12
C GLY A 13 5.44 -13.17 -1.39
N SER A 14 5.23 -14.45 -1.71
CA SER A 14 5.86 -15.09 -2.88
C SER A 14 5.37 -14.55 -4.22
N ALA A 15 4.22 -13.86 -4.26
CA ALA A 15 3.61 -13.39 -5.49
C ALA A 15 3.98 -11.93 -5.80
N ALA A 16 4.12 -11.07 -4.78
CA ALA A 16 4.62 -9.70 -4.94
C ALA A 16 5.22 -9.13 -3.63
N GLY A 17 6.18 -8.24 -3.77
CA GLY A 17 6.68 -7.38 -2.69
C GLY A 17 5.85 -6.10 -2.61
N ILE A 18 5.38 -5.74 -1.42
CA ILE A 18 4.63 -4.52 -1.16
C ILE A 18 5.53 -3.56 -0.38
N TYR A 19 5.68 -2.34 -0.90
CA TYR A 19 6.60 -1.35 -0.33
C TYR A 19 5.89 -0.03 -0.01
N THR A 20 6.41 0.68 0.97
CA THR A 20 5.96 2.02 1.38
C THR A 20 7.13 2.98 1.46
N ILE A 21 6.83 4.27 1.42
CA ILE A 21 7.80 5.34 1.67
C ILE A 21 7.91 5.59 3.17
N ARG A 22 9.14 5.80 3.65
CA ARG A 22 9.45 6.41 4.94
C ARG A 22 10.26 7.68 4.71
N ILE A 23 9.76 8.82 5.20
CA ILE A 23 10.49 10.09 5.13
C ILE A 23 11.53 10.11 6.25
N GLU A 24 12.72 10.62 5.93
CA GLU A 24 13.80 10.74 6.91
C GLU A 24 13.38 11.70 8.04
N GLY A 25 13.56 11.26 9.30
CA GLY A 25 13.16 12.01 10.49
C GLY A 25 11.73 11.72 10.98
N GLU A 26 10.97 10.84 10.33
CA GLU A 26 9.64 10.45 10.77
C GLU A 26 9.56 9.01 11.29
N ASP A 27 8.80 8.84 12.38
CA ASP A 27 8.67 7.56 13.06
C ASP A 27 7.79 6.55 12.29
N LYS A 28 6.91 7.03 11.41
CA LYS A 28 5.92 6.23 10.70
C LYS A 28 6.13 6.30 9.20
N THR A 29 5.84 5.19 8.52
CA THR A 29 5.74 5.16 7.06
C THR A 29 4.49 5.89 6.59
N GLU A 30 4.49 6.32 5.33
CA GLU A 30 3.32 6.94 4.70
C GLU A 30 2.09 6.01 4.73
N PHE A 31 2.30 4.71 4.55
CA PHE A 31 1.22 3.72 4.69
C PHE A 31 0.64 3.71 6.12
N SER A 32 1.47 3.68 7.16
CA SER A 32 0.99 3.69 8.54
C SER A 32 0.19 4.96 8.86
N LYS A 33 0.68 6.13 8.42
CA LYS A 33 -0.05 7.40 8.56
C LYS A 33 -1.38 7.38 7.82
N PHE A 34 -1.40 6.87 6.59
CA PHE A 34 -2.62 6.74 5.80
C PHE A 34 -3.69 5.92 6.54
N ILE A 35 -3.31 4.76 7.09
CA ILE A 35 -4.21 3.92 7.89
C ILE A 35 -4.69 4.68 9.12
N GLU A 36 -3.80 5.29 9.90
CA GLU A 36 -4.18 5.99 11.14
C GLU A 36 -5.14 7.15 10.92
N ASN A 37 -4.94 7.91 9.84
CA ASN A 37 -5.76 9.08 9.52
C ASN A 37 -7.17 8.70 9.04
N HIS A 38 -7.38 7.47 8.56
CA HIS A 38 -8.63 7.08 7.89
C HIS A 38 -9.34 5.87 8.55
N LYS A 39 -8.67 5.10 9.41
CA LYS A 39 -9.21 3.85 9.99
C LYS A 39 -10.52 4.01 10.77
N GLU A 40 -10.77 5.18 11.34
CA GLU A 40 -12.00 5.44 12.12
C GLU A 40 -13.17 5.83 11.21
N GLN A 41 -12.92 6.64 10.17
CA GLN A 41 -13.95 7.16 9.27
C GLN A 41 -14.27 6.22 8.09
N TYR A 42 -13.27 5.49 7.61
CA TYR A 42 -13.32 4.67 6.39
C TYR A 42 -12.88 3.23 6.66
N LYS A 43 -13.38 2.66 7.76
CA LYS A 43 -12.89 1.38 8.29
C LYS A 43 -12.99 0.24 7.29
N ASP A 44 -14.08 0.15 6.55
CA ASP A 44 -14.31 -0.98 5.64
C ASP A 44 -13.55 -0.82 4.33
N GLU A 45 -13.37 0.41 3.85
CA GLU A 45 -12.50 0.74 2.72
C GLU A 45 -11.03 0.44 3.05
N ILE A 46 -10.57 0.81 4.26
CA ILE A 46 -9.22 0.48 4.72
C ILE A 46 -9.02 -1.04 4.79
N LYS A 47 -10.00 -1.80 5.28
CA LYS A 47 -9.92 -3.27 5.26
C LYS A 47 -9.85 -3.81 3.84
N ASP A 48 -10.65 -3.30 2.91
CA ASP A 48 -10.63 -3.74 1.51
C ASP A 48 -9.26 -3.49 0.87
N ILE A 49 -8.69 -2.30 1.06
CA ILE A 49 -7.35 -1.95 0.57
C ILE A 49 -6.30 -2.92 1.15
N VAL A 50 -6.29 -3.12 2.47
CA VAL A 50 -5.32 -4.01 3.13
C VAL A 50 -5.49 -5.47 2.68
N ALA A 51 -6.74 -5.94 2.54
CA ALA A 51 -7.04 -7.28 2.06
C ALA A 51 -6.53 -7.48 0.63
N ARG A 52 -6.77 -6.51 -0.25
CA ARG A 52 -6.32 -6.55 -1.65
C ARG A 52 -4.80 -6.56 -1.75
N LEU A 53 -4.11 -5.69 -1.01
CA LEU A 53 -2.64 -5.67 -0.97
C LEU A 53 -2.08 -7.02 -0.48
N LYS A 54 -2.73 -7.66 0.48
CA LYS A 54 -2.33 -8.97 0.98
C LYS A 54 -2.54 -10.08 -0.06
N ILE A 55 -3.66 -10.07 -0.79
CA ILE A 55 -3.92 -11.03 -1.88
C ILE A 55 -2.89 -10.85 -3.00
N MET A 56 -2.59 -9.60 -3.38
CA MET A 56 -1.54 -9.29 -4.36
C MET A 56 -0.18 -9.82 -3.92
N GLY A 57 0.20 -9.61 -2.66
CA GLY A 57 1.50 -10.06 -2.15
C GLY A 57 1.62 -11.58 -2.04
N LYS A 58 0.56 -12.27 -1.61
CA LYS A 58 0.64 -13.69 -1.20
C LYS A 58 0.13 -14.69 -2.21
N GLU A 59 -0.83 -14.30 -3.05
CA GLU A 59 -1.61 -15.26 -3.85
C GLU A 59 -1.57 -14.92 -5.33
N GLU A 60 -2.01 -13.72 -5.71
CA GLU A 60 -2.34 -13.41 -7.10
C GLU A 60 -1.22 -12.68 -7.85
N GLY A 61 -0.37 -11.94 -7.14
CA GLY A 61 0.59 -11.01 -7.74
C GLY A 61 -0.07 -9.68 -8.11
N ALA A 62 0.72 -8.76 -8.66
CA ALA A 62 0.27 -7.44 -9.13
C ALA A 62 -0.39 -7.54 -10.53
N ARG A 63 -1.56 -8.19 -10.60
CA ARG A 63 -2.32 -8.35 -11.84
C ARG A 63 -2.97 -7.04 -12.30
N GLU A 64 -3.11 -6.89 -13.63
CA GLU A 64 -3.64 -5.69 -14.29
C GLU A 64 -5.00 -5.24 -13.74
N HIS A 65 -5.90 -6.18 -13.39
CA HIS A 65 -7.24 -5.87 -12.89
C HIS A 65 -7.26 -5.13 -11.53
N TYR A 66 -6.14 -5.12 -10.80
CA TYR A 66 -6.01 -4.32 -9.58
C TYR A 66 -5.68 -2.85 -9.85
N PHE A 67 -5.27 -2.52 -11.08
CA PHE A 67 -4.88 -1.19 -11.50
C PHE A 67 -5.91 -0.63 -12.48
N LYS A 68 -6.07 0.69 -12.47
CA LYS A 68 -6.80 1.35 -13.55
C LYS A 68 -5.77 1.78 -14.59
N ASP A 69 -5.97 1.32 -15.82
CA ASP A 69 -5.12 1.76 -16.92
C ASP A 69 -5.12 3.28 -17.03
N LYS A 70 -3.92 3.86 -17.11
CA LYS A 70 -3.70 5.32 -17.27
C LYS A 70 -4.24 6.16 -16.11
N GLU A 71 -4.36 5.59 -14.89
CA GLU A 71 -4.69 6.37 -13.70
C GLU A 71 -3.63 7.46 -13.46
N GLY A 72 -4.08 8.71 -13.33
CA GLY A 72 -3.18 9.85 -13.13
C GLY A 72 -2.57 10.45 -14.42
N CYS A 73 -2.93 9.98 -15.62
CA CYS A 73 -2.68 10.76 -16.82
C CYS A 73 -3.49 12.06 -16.76
N ALA A 74 -2.82 13.21 -16.84
CA ALA A 74 -3.47 14.46 -17.20
C ALA A 74 -4.04 14.28 -18.61
N GLY A 75 -5.37 14.29 -18.73
CA GLY A 75 -6.06 14.21 -20.02
C GLY A 75 -5.68 15.36 -20.96
#